data_AF-A0A973DJU9-F1
#
_entry.id   AF-A0A973DJU9-F1
#
_cell.length_a   1.000
_cell.length_b   1.000
_cell.length_c   1.000
_cell.angle_alpha   90.00
_cell.angle_beta   90.00
_cell.angle_gamma   90.00
#
_symmetry.space_group_name_H-M   'P 1'
#
loop_
_entity.id
_entity.type
_entity.pdbx_description
1 polymer ?
#
loop_
_entity_poly.entity_id
_entity_poly.type
_entity_poly.pdbx_seq_one_letter_code
_entity_poly.pdbx_strand_id
1 'polypeptide(L)'
;GDVGIFVGFAFFALMSIAALTSSISMLEAPVSYAVERFALKRVQATWIIGGIIALISFTIVFNLGTLFGFVITLTTKIGQPILGLMCCIFVGWIWHRASLLKEIQQGCPEAANSFFWKVWPWYIKFICPLAISLVFANSLLS
;
A
#
# COMPACT_ATOMS: atom_id res chain seq x y z
N GLY A 1 -20.70 -26.07 -21.36
CA GLY A 1 -22.03 -25.45 -21.42
C GLY A 1 -21.85 -23.96 -21.49
N ASP A 2 -22.59 -23.29 -22.38
CA ASP A 2 -22.37 -21.88 -22.76
C ASP A 2 -22.46 -20.88 -21.60
N VAL A 3 -23.14 -21.26 -20.51
CA VAL A 3 -23.20 -20.51 -19.24
C VAL A 3 -21.80 -20.28 -18.65
N GLY A 4 -20.87 -21.23 -18.81
CA GLY A 4 -19.50 -21.09 -18.29
C GLY A 4 -18.70 -19.99 -18.99
N ILE A 5 -18.96 -19.75 -20.28
CA ILE A 5 -18.30 -18.68 -21.05
C ILE A 5 -18.81 -17.32 -20.57
N PHE A 6 -20.12 -17.18 -20.36
CA PHE A 6 -20.71 -15.94 -19.85
C PHE A 6 -20.21 -15.60 -18.44
N VAL A 7 -20.20 -16.58 -17.53
CA VAL A 7 -19.69 -16.39 -16.16
C VAL A 7 -18.18 -16.10 -16.17
N GLY A 8 -17.40 -16.81 -16.99
CA GLY A 8 -15.97 -16.55 -17.13
C GLY A 8 -15.67 -15.14 -17.65
N PHE A 9 -16.39 -14.69 -18.69
CA PHE A 9 -16.26 -13.34 -19.21
C PHE A 9 -16.57 -12.27 -18.16
N ALA A 10 -17.70 -12.41 -17.45
CA ALA A 10 -18.09 -11.49 -16.38
C ALA A 10 -17.04 -11.45 -15.25
N PHE A 11 -16.51 -12.60 -14.85
CA PHE A 11 -15.48 -12.68 -13.82
C PHE A 11 -14.19 -11.96 -14.21
N PHE A 12 -13.66 -12.20 -15.41
CA PHE A 12 -12.44 -11.53 -15.88
C PHE A 12 -12.66 -10.03 -16.13
N ALA A 13 -13.84 -9.63 -16.61
CA ALA A 13 -14.19 -8.22 -16.77
C ALA A 13 -14.18 -7.49 -15.42
N LEU A 14 -14.83 -8.06 -14.40
CA LEU A 14 -14.85 -7.50 -13.05
C LEU A 14 -13.44 -7.48 -12.42
N MET A 15 -12.66 -8.56 -12.60
CA MET A 15 -11.28 -8.63 -12.13
C MET A 15 -10.41 -7.54 -12.78
N SER A 16 -10.58 -7.28 -14.08
CA SER A 16 -9.85 -6.23 -14.81
C SER A 16 -10.20 -4.84 -14.30
N ILE A 17 -11.49 -4.54 -14.08
CA ILE A 17 -11.94 -3.25 -13.51
C ILE A 17 -11.35 -3.07 -12.11
N ALA A 18 -11.42 -4.11 -11.26
CA ALA A 18 -10.86 -4.06 -9.91
C ALA A 18 -9.34 -3.82 -9.92
N ALA A 19 -8.61 -4.52 -10.79
CA ALA A 19 -7.17 -4.36 -10.95
C ALA A 19 -6.80 -2.95 -11.45
N LEU A 20 -7.58 -2.38 -12.37
CA LEU A 20 -7.37 -1.03 -12.88
C LEU A 20 -7.53 0.02 -11.79
N THR A 21 -8.61 -0.03 -11.01
CA THR A 21 -8.84 0.94 -9.92
C THR A 21 -7.75 0.85 -8.85
N SER A 22 -7.29 -0.36 -8.50
CA SER A 22 -6.19 -0.53 -7.55
C SER A 22 -4.86 0.01 -8.09
N SER A 23 -4.59 -0.18 -9.38
CA SER A 23 -3.38 0.33 -10.04
C SER A 23 -3.35 1.86 -10.09
N ILE A 24 -4.50 2.50 -10.32
CA ILE A 24 -4.62 3.97 -10.32
C ILE A 24 -4.24 4.53 -8.94
N SER A 25 -4.79 3.96 -7.86
CA SER A 25 -4.49 4.41 -6.48
C SER A 25 -3.02 4.19 -6.11
N MET A 26 -2.42 3.07 -6.51
CA MET A 26 -0.99 2.79 -6.27
C MET A 26 -0.06 3.75 -7.01
N LEU A 27 -0.43 4.24 -8.20
CA LEU A 27 0.34 5.21 -8.98
C LEU A 27 0.18 6.64 -8.47
N GLU A 28 -0.93 6.98 -7.81
CA GLU A 28 -1.23 8.34 -7.36
C GLU A 28 -0.20 8.85 -6.34
N ALA A 29 0.20 8.02 -5.37
CA ALA A 29 1.17 8.39 -4.34
C ALA A 29 2.57 8.73 -4.92
N PRO A 30 3.23 7.85 -5.72
CA PRO A 30 4.52 8.17 -6.30
C PRO A 30 4.45 9.31 -7.33
N VAL A 31 3.36 9.42 -8.10
CA VAL A 31 3.18 10.53 -9.05
C VAL A 31 3.04 11.86 -8.32
N SER A 32 2.24 11.93 -7.27
CA SER A 32 2.09 13.15 -6.47
C SER A 32 3.41 13.56 -5.82
N TYR A 33 4.15 12.59 -5.29
CA TYR A 33 5.49 12.84 -4.74
C TYR A 33 6.47 13.37 -5.80
N ALA A 34 6.47 12.80 -7.02
CA ALA A 34 7.35 13.27 -8.08
C ALA A 34 6.96 14.66 -8.62
N VAL A 35 5.66 14.96 -8.71
CA VAL A 35 5.16 16.28 -9.11
C VAL A 35 5.59 17.34 -8.10
N GLU A 36 5.47 17.06 -6.80
CA GLU A 36 5.86 17.98 -5.73
C GLU A 36 7.38 18.14 -5.64
N ARG A 37 8.14 17.03 -5.70
CA ARG A 37 9.60 17.05 -5.53
C ARG A 37 10.35 17.58 -6.74
N PHE A 38 9.89 17.27 -7.96
CA PHE A 38 10.58 17.61 -9.21
C PHE A 38 9.87 18.71 -10.02
N ALA A 39 8.78 19.28 -9.49
CA ALA A 39 7.98 20.33 -10.14
C ALA A 39 7.53 19.99 -11.58
N LEU A 40 7.34 18.70 -11.87
CA LEU A 40 6.94 18.21 -13.19
C LEU A 40 5.42 18.38 -13.42
N LYS A 41 5.00 18.48 -14.68
CA LYS A 41 3.57 18.41 -15.02
C LYS A 41 3.05 17.00 -14.71
N ARG A 42 1.84 16.90 -14.13
CA ARG A 42 1.21 15.62 -13.74
C ARG A 42 1.27 14.55 -14.83
N VAL A 43 0.91 14.92 -16.07
CA VAL A 43 0.92 13.99 -17.22
C VAL A 43 2.32 13.44 -17.50
N GLN A 44 3.36 14.28 -17.42
CA GLN A 44 4.73 13.85 -17.64
C GLN A 44 5.20 12.93 -16.51
N ALA A 45 4.90 13.26 -15.25
CA ALA A 45 5.24 12.42 -14.11
C ALA A 45 4.57 11.04 -14.18
N THR A 46 3.29 10.97 -14.57
CA THR A 46 2.57 9.70 -14.76
C THR A 46 3.20 8.83 -15.84
N TRP A 47 3.54 9.40 -17.00
CA TRP A 47 4.20 8.65 -18.08
C TRP A 47 5.58 8.13 -17.69
N ILE A 48 6.37 8.93 -16.97
CA ILE A 48 7.70 8.53 -16.51
C ILE A 48 7.59 7.39 -15.49
N ILE A 49 6.80 7.57 -14.43
CA ILE A 49 6.67 6.57 -13.36
C ILE A 49 6.01 5.29 -13.88
N GLY A 50 4.92 5.43 -14.64
CA GLY A 50 4.25 4.29 -15.27
C GLY A 50 5.17 3.55 -16.25
N GLY A 51 5.97 4.29 -17.04
CA GLY A 51 6.96 3.72 -17.95
C GLY A 51 8.07 2.95 -17.22
N ILE A 52 8.59 3.47 -16.11
CA ILE A 52 9.58 2.78 -15.27
C ILE A 52 8.99 1.49 -14.68
N ILE A 53 7.78 1.55 -14.14
CA ILE A 53 7.10 0.37 -13.58
C ILE A 53 6.85 -0.68 -14.67
N ALA A 54 6.40 -0.25 -15.86
CA ALA A 54 6.19 -1.13 -17.00
C ALA A 54 7.49 -1.79 -17.47
N LEU A 55 8.59 -1.03 -17.54
CA LEU A 55 9.92 -1.55 -17.89
C LEU A 55 10.37 -2.62 -16.89
N ILE A 56 10.31 -2.32 -15.59
CA ILE A 56 10.67 -3.27 -14.53
C ILE A 56 9.79 -4.52 -14.62
N SER A 57 8.49 -4.35 -14.81
CA SER A 57 7.54 -5.46 -14.95
C SER A 57 7.88 -6.34 -16.16
N PHE A 58 8.23 -5.74 -17.30
CA PHE A 58 8.64 -6.45 -18.50
C PHE A 58 9.93 -7.25 -18.26
N THR A 59 10.95 -6.66 -17.64
CA THR A 59 12.20 -7.35 -17.30
C THR A 59 11.96 -8.58 -16.41
N ILE A 60 11.02 -8.49 -15.46
CA ILE A 60 10.64 -9.59 -14.57
C ILE A 60 9.92 -10.69 -15.36
N VAL A 61 8.98 -10.34 -16.24
CA VAL A 61 8.23 -11.29 -17.08
C VAL A 61 9.15 -12.04 -18.06
N PHE A 62 10.22 -11.42 -18.54
CA PHE A 62 11.22 -12.10 -19.37
C PHE A 62 12.09 -13.09 -18.58
N ASN A 63 12.19 -12.93 -17.26
CA ASN A 63 13.04 -13.75 -16.38
C ASN A 63 12.22 -14.40 -15.25
N LEU A 64 11.05 -14.95 -15.60
CA LEU A 64 10.09 -15.53 -14.63
C LEU A 64 10.69 -16.62 -13.74
N GLY A 65 11.68 -17.39 -14.20
CA GLY A 65 12.24 -18.49 -13.41
C GLY A 65 12.98 -18.02 -12.15
N THR A 66 13.88 -17.03 -12.29
CA THR A 66 14.79 -16.64 -11.20
C THR A 66 14.44 -15.27 -10.62
N LEU A 67 14.12 -14.28 -11.46
CA LEU A 67 13.90 -12.91 -10.99
C LEU A 67 12.52 -12.71 -10.37
N PHE A 68 11.49 -13.40 -10.85
CA PHE A 68 10.14 -13.24 -10.32
C PHE A 68 10.04 -13.69 -8.85
N GLY A 69 10.55 -14.89 -8.53
CA GLY A 69 10.56 -15.39 -7.15
C GLY A 69 11.39 -14.52 -6.20
N PHE A 70 12.54 -14.03 -6.68
CA PHE A 70 13.39 -13.11 -5.91
C PHE A 70 12.69 -11.78 -5.64
N VAL A 71 12.12 -11.14 -6.67
CA VAL A 71 11.43 -9.84 -6.53
C VAL A 71 10.21 -9.95 -5.63
N ILE A 72 9.44 -11.04 -5.71
CA ILE A 72 8.31 -11.29 -4.81
C ILE A 72 8.81 -11.45 -3.37
N THR A 73 9.86 -12.24 -3.15
CA THR A 73 10.42 -12.41 -1.80
C THR A 73 10.89 -11.08 -1.22
N LEU A 74 11.64 -10.31 -2.01
CA LEU A 74 12.18 -9.03 -1.56
C LEU A 74 11.07 -7.99 -1.32
N THR A 75 10.10 -7.88 -2.23
CA THR A 75 9.05 -6.85 -2.16
C THR A 75 7.92 -7.23 -1.21
N THR A 76 7.41 -8.46 -1.30
CA THR A 76 6.20 -8.92 -0.60
C THR A 76 6.53 -9.54 0.75
N LYS A 77 7.52 -10.44 0.84
CA LYS A 77 7.86 -11.08 2.12
C LYS A 77 8.64 -10.14 3.05
N ILE A 78 9.52 -9.31 2.49
CA ILE A 78 10.42 -8.45 3.26
C ILE A 78 9.98 -6.98 3.22
N GLY A 79 9.76 -6.42 2.02
CA GLY A 79 9.46 -4.99 1.84
C GLY A 79 8.15 -4.54 2.49
N GLN A 80 7.04 -5.26 2.25
CA GLN A 80 5.73 -4.89 2.78
C GLN A 80 5.69 -4.88 4.32
N PRO A 81 6.18 -5.92 5.05
CA PRO A 81 6.21 -5.87 6.52
C PRO A 81 7.14 -4.79 7.07
N ILE A 82 8.31 -4.56 6.46
CA ILE A 82 9.22 -3.49 6.88
C ILE A 82 8.54 -2.13 6.75
N LEU A 83 7.90 -1.86 5.61
CA LEU A 83 7.16 -0.62 5.41
C LEU A 83 6.05 -0.46 6.46
N GLY A 84 5.29 -1.52 6.74
CA GLY A 84 4.26 -1.53 7.77
C GLY A 84 4.81 -1.27 9.17
N LEU A 85 5.96 -1.85 9.52
CA LEU A 85 6.63 -1.67 10.79
C LEU A 85 7.11 -0.22 10.95
N MET A 86 7.73 0.34 9.91
CA MET A 86 8.13 1.74 9.89
C MET A 86 6.93 2.67 10.04
N CYS A 87 5.84 2.42 9.33
CA CYS A 87 4.59 3.18 9.48
C CYS A 87 4.02 3.09 10.90
N CYS A 88 4.00 1.90 11.51
CA CYS A 88 3.49 1.73 12.87
C CYS A 88 4.35 2.41 13.93
N ILE A 89 5.68 2.34 13.81
CA ILE A 89 6.57 3.09 14.71
C ILE A 89 6.39 4.59 14.51
N PHE A 90 6.32 5.06 13.26
CA PHE A 90 6.14 6.47 12.96
C PHE A 90 4.82 7.00 13.54
N VAL A 91 3.69 6.33 13.29
CA VAL A 91 2.37 6.74 13.80
C VAL A 91 2.26 6.57 15.32
N GLY A 92 2.78 5.47 15.88
CA GLY A 92 2.63 5.14 17.30
C GLY A 92 3.56 5.91 18.24
N TRP A 93 4.75 6.29 17.77
CA TRP A 93 5.81 6.89 18.61
C TRP A 93 6.24 8.28 18.16
N ILE A 94 6.33 8.56 16.85
CA ILE A 94 6.84 9.85 16.34
C ILE A 94 5.71 10.86 16.11
N TRP A 95 4.55 10.42 15.60
CA TRP A 95 3.46 11.34 15.28
C TRP A 95 2.87 11.94 16.55
N HIS A 96 2.94 13.27 16.65
CA HIS A 96 2.49 13.98 17.83
C HIS A 96 0.96 13.89 17.96
N ARG A 97 0.48 13.25 19.03
CA ARG A 97 -0.96 12.94 19.25
C ARG A 97 -1.87 14.16 19.15
N ALA A 98 -1.38 15.34 19.56
CA ALA A 98 -2.16 16.57 19.47
C ALA A 98 -2.37 17.05 18.02
N SER A 99 -1.43 16.77 17.10
CA SER A 99 -1.60 17.07 15.68
C SER A 99 -2.61 16.11 15.03
N LEU A 100 -2.53 14.83 15.37
CA LEU A 100 -3.46 13.79 14.90
C LEU A 100 -4.90 14.05 15.36
N LEU A 101 -5.10 14.42 16.63
CA LEU A 101 -6.43 14.80 17.14
C LEU A 101 -6.96 16.05 16.43
N LYS A 102 -6.10 17.03 16.15
CA LYS A 102 -6.50 18.27 15.47
C LYS A 102 -6.92 18.03 14.02
N GLU A 103 -6.21 17.17 13.28
CA GLU A 103 -6.61 16.76 11.93
C GLU A 103 -7.91 15.95 11.94
N ILE A 104 -8.07 15.01 12.87
CA ILE A 104 -9.29 14.20 12.98
C ILE A 104 -10.48 15.07 13.39
N GLN A 105 -10.30 16.06 14.27
CA GLN A 105 -11.35 17.03 14.61
C GLN A 105 -11.82 17.87 13.41
N GLN A 106 -10.94 18.16 12.44
CA GLN A 106 -11.31 18.87 11.21
C GLN A 106 -12.24 18.03 10.32
N GLY A 107 -12.11 16.71 10.32
CA GLY A 107 -12.98 15.80 9.57
C GLY A 107 -14.19 15.28 10.35
N CYS A 108 -14.08 15.17 11.68
CA CYS A 108 -15.09 14.62 12.58
C CYS A 108 -15.04 15.31 13.96
N PRO A 109 -15.88 16.33 14.21
CA PRO A 109 -15.81 17.13 15.45
C PRO A 109 -16.10 16.34 16.73
N GLU A 110 -16.82 15.22 16.66
CA GLU A 110 -17.13 14.35 17.82
C GLU A 110 -16.02 13.36 18.19
N ALA A 111 -14.97 13.21 17.35
CA ALA A 111 -13.93 12.22 17.55
C ALA A 111 -13.10 12.43 18.83
N ALA A 112 -13.04 13.67 19.32
CA ALA A 112 -12.27 14.04 20.51
C ALA A 112 -12.85 13.47 21.82
N ASN A 113 -14.15 13.18 21.88
CA ASN A 113 -14.83 12.66 23.08
C ASN A 113 -15.13 11.16 23.00
N SER A 114 -14.77 10.50 21.89
CA SER A 114 -15.04 9.08 21.70
C SER A 114 -14.05 8.20 22.47
N PHE A 115 -14.54 7.15 23.14
CA PHE A 115 -13.74 6.10 23.78
C PHE A 115 -12.67 5.52 22.82
N PHE A 116 -12.95 5.57 21.51
CA PHE A 116 -12.04 5.22 20.44
C PHE A 116 -10.69 5.95 20.56
N TRP A 117 -10.66 7.23 20.91
CA TRP A 117 -9.42 8.02 20.96
C TRP A 117 -8.54 7.70 22.18
N LYS A 118 -9.11 7.08 23.22
CA LYS A 118 -8.37 6.61 24.40
C LYS A 118 -7.73 5.24 24.15
N VAL A 119 -8.39 4.37 23.39
CA VAL A 119 -7.94 3.00 23.09
C VAL A 119 -7.02 2.95 21.86
N TRP A 120 -7.32 3.74 20.83
CA TRP A 120 -6.59 3.76 19.56
C TRP A 120 -5.07 3.95 19.71
N PRO A 121 -4.56 4.87 20.55
CA PRO A 121 -3.12 5.06 20.69
C PRO A 121 -2.42 3.87 21.37
N TRP A 122 -3.11 3.17 22.25
CA TRP A 122 -2.58 1.97 22.90
C TRP A 122 -2.57 0.80 21.91
N TYR A 123 -3.63 0.68 21.11
CA TYR A 123 -3.75 -0.30 20.04
C TYR A 123 -2.64 -0.13 18.98
N ILE A 124 -2.44 1.09 18.47
CA ILE A 124 -1.40 1.37 17.47
C ILE A 124 0.01 1.21 18.06
N LYS A 125 0.23 1.51 19.35
CA LYS A 125 1.56 1.42 19.97
C LYS A 125 1.96 -0.01 20.36
N PHE A 126 1.00 -0.88 20.71
CA PHE A 126 1.28 -2.22 21.21
C PHE A 126 0.82 -3.33 20.27
N ILE A 127 -0.43 -3.28 19.78
CA ILE A 127 -1.04 -4.39 19.03
C ILE A 127 -0.57 -4.39 17.57
N CYS A 128 -0.58 -3.23 16.90
CA CYS A 128 -0.10 -3.13 15.52
C CYS A 128 1.37 -3.55 15.31
N PRO A 129 2.36 -3.01 16.06
CA PRO A 129 3.76 -3.41 15.88
C PRO A 129 3.99 -4.88 16.25
N LEU A 130 3.27 -5.41 17.25
CA LEU A 130 3.36 -6.83 17.60
C LEU A 130 2.82 -7.72 16.48
N ALA A 131 1.65 -7.40 15.92
CA ALA A 131 1.09 -8.13 14.78
C ALA A 131 2.01 -8.10 13.55
N ILE A 132 2.57 -6.94 13.21
CA ILE A 132 3.50 -6.83 12.07
C ILE A 132 4.82 -7.56 12.35
N SER A 133 5.33 -7.50 13.58
CA SER A 133 6.52 -8.26 13.96
C SER A 133 6.31 -9.77 13.84
N LEU A 134 5.13 -10.27 14.19
CA LEU A 134 4.77 -11.68 14.02
C LEU A 134 4.68 -12.08 12.55
N VAL A 135 4.07 -11.25 11.71
CA VAL A 135 4.03 -11.48 10.25
C VAL A 135 5.44 -11.50 9.67
N PHE A 136 6.29 -10.56 10.06
CA PHE A 136 7.67 -10.51 9.60
C PHE A 136 8.50 -11.72 10.07
N ALA A 137 8.32 -12.14 11.33
CA ALA A 137 8.94 -13.35 11.86
C ALA A 137 8.51 -14.60 11.09
N ASN A 138 7.22 -14.72 10.75
CA ASN A 138 6.71 -15.83 9.94
C ASN A 138 7.28 -15.79 8.51
N SER A 139 7.32 -14.62 7.87
CA SER A 139 7.94 -14.44 6.55
C SER A 139 9.43 -14.77 6.51
N LEU A 140 10.16 -14.63 7.62
CA LEU A 140 11.58 -15.03 7.73
C LEU A 140 11.75 -16.53 7.99
N LEU A 141 10.78 -17.17 8.65
CA LEU A 141 10.82 -18.60 8.95
C LEU A 141 10.39 -19.49 7.77
N SER A 142 9.70 -18.92 6.77
CA SER A 142 9.15 -19.62 5.59
C SER A 142 9.83 -19.25 4.27
#